data_AF-A0AAN5CL34-F1
#
_entry.id   AF-A0AAN5CL34-F1
#
_cell.length_a   1.000
_cell.length_b   1.000
_cell.length_c   1.000
_cell.angle_alpha   90.00
_cell.angle_beta   90.00
_cell.angle_gamma   90.00
#
_symmetry.space_group_name_H-M   'P 1'
#
loop_
_entity.id
_entity.type
_entity.pdbx_description
1 polymer ?
#
loop_
_entity_poly.entity_id
_entity_poly.type
_entity_poly.pdbx_seq_one_letter_code
_entity_poly.pdbx_strand_id
1 'polypeptide(L)'
;SYWLHPGIQWGQMPIVQSDLLYPVVFTVPMICARVLVETFVAIPIGHFLGYDKEDITSQMLNHLLGGFASQTRRKRILECFWRFFYYTSMFINGAKILATKSWLWDVNECWVGYPWRKVDDDIWYYYMITLTFFYSL
;
A
#
# COMPACT_ATOMS: atom_id res chain seq x y z
N SER A 1 -28.25 19.42 -3.47
CA SER A 1 -26.96 18.77 -3.76
C SER A 1 -25.87 19.83 -3.79
N TYR A 2 -25.28 20.13 -2.63
CA TYR A 2 -24.39 21.29 -2.43
C TYR A 2 -22.90 21.00 -2.70
N TRP A 3 -22.55 19.72 -2.93
CA TRP A 3 -21.17 19.24 -3.07
C TRP A 3 -20.65 19.22 -4.51
N LEU A 4 -21.54 19.24 -5.50
CA LEU A 4 -21.21 19.20 -6.92
C LEU A 4 -21.27 20.60 -7.52
N HIS A 5 -20.44 20.86 -8.53
CA HIS A 5 -20.54 22.08 -9.32
C HIS A 5 -21.96 22.21 -9.92
N PRO A 6 -22.54 23.43 -9.95
CA PRO A 6 -23.85 23.65 -10.55
C PRO A 6 -23.95 23.05 -11.95
N GLY A 7 -25.01 22.28 -12.20
CA GLY A 7 -25.28 21.62 -13.48
C GLY A 7 -24.82 20.17 -13.62
N ILE A 8 -24.15 19.58 -12.62
CA ILE A 8 -23.68 18.18 -12.65
C ILE A 8 -24.49 17.33 -11.67
N GLN A 9 -24.98 16.18 -12.13
CA GLN A 9 -25.66 15.19 -11.29
C GLN A 9 -24.74 14.00 -10.97
N TRP A 10 -24.95 13.36 -9.82
CA TRP A 10 -24.17 12.18 -9.39
C TRP A 10 -24.22 11.02 -10.40
N GLY A 11 -25.33 10.83 -11.11
CA GLY A 11 -25.48 9.77 -12.11
C GLY A 11 -24.61 9.96 -13.35
N GLN A 12 -24.02 11.14 -13.54
CA GLN A 12 -23.12 11.44 -14.67
C GLN A 12 -21.65 11.21 -14.34
N MET A 13 -21.34 10.84 -13.10
CA MET A 13 -19.95 10.60 -12.67
C MET A 13 -19.44 9.30 -13.29
N PRO A 14 -18.23 9.30 -13.89
CA PRO A 14 -17.64 8.11 -14.49
C PRO A 14 -17.13 7.16 -13.38
N ILE A 15 -18.05 6.46 -12.71
CA ILE A 15 -17.73 5.50 -11.64
C ILE A 15 -17.61 4.10 -12.26
N VAL A 16 -16.39 3.59 -12.33
CA VAL A 16 -16.12 2.23 -12.81
C VAL A 16 -16.01 1.29 -11.61
N GLN A 17 -17.09 0.57 -11.30
CA GLN A 17 -17.13 -0.32 -10.12
C GLN A 17 -16.17 -1.50 -10.21
N SER A 18 -15.79 -1.93 -11.42
CA SER A 18 -14.83 -3.02 -11.61
C SER A 18 -13.46 -2.70 -11.03
N ASP A 19 -13.13 -1.42 -10.85
CA ASP A 19 -11.84 -1.00 -10.31
C ASP A 19 -11.64 -1.46 -8.86
N LEU A 20 -12.75 -1.67 -8.13
CA LEU A 20 -12.74 -2.14 -6.75
C LEU A 20 -12.35 -3.63 -6.62
N LEU A 21 -12.27 -4.37 -7.72
CA LEU A 21 -11.85 -5.79 -7.72
C LEU A 21 -10.34 -5.96 -7.87
N TYR A 22 -9.62 -4.98 -8.44
CA TYR A 22 -8.16 -5.05 -8.58
C TYR A 22 -7.42 -5.23 -7.24
N PRO A 23 -7.81 -4.59 -6.12
CA PRO A 23 -7.17 -4.83 -4.82
C PRO A 23 -7.16 -6.30 -4.40
N VAL A 24 -8.21 -7.06 -4.73
CA VAL A 24 -8.30 -8.49 -4.42
C VAL A 24 -7.22 -9.27 -5.19
N VAL A 25 -7.04 -8.93 -6.47
CA VAL A 25 -5.99 -9.54 -7.31
C VAL A 25 -4.60 -9.16 -6.82
N PHE A 26 -4.40 -7.90 -6.42
CA PHE A 26 -3.13 -7.42 -5.88
C PHE A 26 -2.82 -7.92 -4.47
N THR A 27 -3.78 -8.52 -3.78
CA THR A 27 -3.56 -9.02 -2.41
C THR A 27 -2.55 -10.17 -2.38
N VAL A 28 -2.61 -11.09 -3.35
CA VAL A 28 -1.66 -12.22 -3.44
C VAL A 28 -0.20 -11.75 -3.60
N PRO A 29 0.15 -10.92 -4.60
CA PRO A 29 1.52 -10.43 -4.73
C PRO A 29 1.95 -9.58 -3.53
N MET A 30 1.03 -8.85 -2.88
CA MET A 30 1.33 -8.08 -1.68
C MET A 30 1.68 -8.98 -0.47
N ILE A 31 0.97 -10.09 -0.29
CA ILE A 31 1.30 -11.09 0.73
C ILE A 31 2.65 -11.75 0.42
N CYS A 32 2.91 -12.09 -0.84
CA CYS A 32 4.23 -12.61 -1.25
C CYS A 32 5.34 -11.59 -0.92
N ALA A 33 5.16 -10.32 -1.28
CA ALA A 33 6.10 -9.25 -0.98
C ALA A 33 6.31 -9.09 0.53
N ARG A 34 5.24 -9.18 1.33
CA ARG A 34 5.32 -9.17 2.80
C ARG A 34 6.22 -10.27 3.33
N VAL A 35 5.98 -11.52 2.91
CA VAL A 35 6.77 -12.68 3.36
C VAL A 35 8.25 -12.50 2.97
N LEU A 36 8.52 -12.00 1.76
CA LEU A 36 9.89 -11.76 1.29
C LEU A 36 10.58 -10.66 2.12
N VAL A 37 9.94 -9.51 2.32
CA VAL A 37 10.52 -8.38 3.08
C VAL A 37 10.73 -8.75 4.55
N GLU A 38 9.75 -9.38 5.18
CA GLU A 38 9.89 -9.86 6.55
C GLU A 38 11.05 -10.88 6.67
N THR A 39 11.20 -11.79 5.71
CA THR A 39 12.25 -12.82 5.75
C THR A 39 13.65 -12.28 5.45
N PHE A 40 13.81 -11.50 4.38
CA PHE A 40 15.13 -11.07 3.89
C PHE A 40 15.62 -9.78 4.53
N VAL A 41 14.73 -8.95 5.09
CA VAL A 41 15.09 -7.66 5.67
C VAL A 41 14.88 -7.67 7.18
N ALA A 42 13.67 -8.00 7.64
CA ALA A 42 13.35 -7.86 9.06
C ALA A 42 14.10 -8.88 9.95
N ILE A 43 14.21 -10.15 9.53
CA ILE A 43 14.92 -11.18 10.31
C ILE A 43 16.43 -10.86 10.44
N PRO A 44 17.19 -10.54 9.38
CA PRO A 44 18.58 -10.12 9.51
C PRO A 44 18.78 -8.89 10.38
N ILE A 45 17.92 -7.88 10.24
CA ILE A 45 17.97 -6.68 11.08
C ILE A 45 17.70 -7.04 12.54
N GLY A 46 16.72 -7.90 12.82
CA GLY A 46 16.43 -8.40 14.17
C GLY A 46 17.60 -9.14 14.80
N HIS A 47 18.29 -9.99 14.03
CA HIS A 47 19.49 -10.68 14.48
C HIS A 47 20.66 -9.71 14.70
N PHE A 48 20.87 -8.75 13.79
CA PHE A 48 21.90 -7.71 13.95
C PHE A 48 21.68 -6.86 15.22
N LEU A 49 20.43 -6.60 15.59
CA LEU A 49 20.05 -5.92 16.83
C LEU A 49 20.15 -6.82 18.08
N GLY A 50 20.54 -8.10 17.93
CA GLY A 50 20.68 -9.04 19.04
C GLY A 50 19.36 -9.54 19.64
N TYR A 51 18.26 -9.42 18.90
CA TYR A 51 16.94 -9.82 19.37
C TYR A 51 16.76 -11.35 19.45
N ASP A 52 17.48 -12.10 18.61
CA ASP A 52 17.41 -13.56 18.53
C ASP A 52 18.80 -14.20 18.64
N LYS A 53 18.85 -15.36 19.31
CA LYS A 53 20.07 -16.17 19.51
C LYS A 53 20.08 -17.45 18.66
N GLU A 54 19.03 -17.72 17.89
CA GLU A 54 18.90 -18.90 17.04
C GLU A 54 19.56 -18.68 15.67
N ASP A 55 19.91 -19.77 14.98
CA ASP A 55 20.46 -19.70 13.62
C ASP A 55 19.51 -18.97 12.66
N ILE A 56 20.04 -17.93 12.01
CA ILE A 56 19.29 -17.05 11.09
C ILE A 56 18.63 -17.85 9.96
N THR A 57 19.33 -18.84 9.41
CA THR A 57 18.87 -19.65 8.27
C THR A 57 17.64 -20.49 8.62
N SER A 58 17.65 -21.10 9.80
CA SER A 58 16.53 -21.89 10.32
C SER A 58 15.31 -21.02 10.58
N GLN A 59 15.53 -19.80 11.10
CA GLN A 59 14.45 -18.83 11.31
C GLN A 59 13.82 -18.39 9.98
N MET A 60 14.64 -18.08 8.97
CA MET A 60 14.16 -17.72 7.64
C MET A 60 13.36 -18.85 6.99
N LEU A 61 13.87 -20.09 7.07
CA LEU A 61 13.21 -21.26 6.50
C LEU A 61 11.87 -21.53 7.19
N ASN A 62 11.83 -21.50 8.52
CA ASN A 62 10.60 -21.70 9.28
C ASN A 62 9.57 -20.59 8.98
N HIS A 63 10.02 -19.36 8.76
CA HIS A 63 9.14 -18.25 8.40
C HIS A 63 8.56 -18.40 6.99
N LEU A 64 9.37 -18.83 6.02
CA LEU A 64 8.94 -19.11 4.64
C LEU A 64 8.00 -20.32 4.55
N LEU A 65 8.22 -21.35 5.35
CA LEU A 65 7.45 -22.60 5.36
C LEU A 65 6.18 -22.56 6.23
N GLY A 66 5.73 -21.37 6.65
CA GLY A 66 4.43 -21.21 7.32
C GLY A 66 4.48 -20.98 8.83
N GLY A 67 5.65 -20.65 9.39
CA GLY A 67 5.81 -20.20 10.78
C GLY A 67 5.10 -18.87 11.13
N PHE A 68 4.37 -18.30 10.17
CA PHE A 68 3.55 -17.09 10.29
C PHE A 68 2.33 -17.22 11.19
N ALA A 69 1.82 -18.43 11.41
CA ALA A 69 0.55 -18.66 12.09
C ALA A 69 0.62 -18.52 13.63
N SER A 70 1.82 -18.56 14.22
CA SER A 70 1.99 -18.51 15.68
C SER A 70 2.11 -17.07 16.20
N GLN A 71 1.28 -16.73 17.20
CA GLN A 71 1.25 -15.42 17.87
C GLN A 71 2.42 -15.25 18.84
N THR A 72 3.63 -15.07 18.31
CA THR A 72 4.84 -14.89 19.09
C THR A 72 5.22 -13.40 19.24
N ARG A 73 6.05 -13.08 20.24
CA ARG A 73 6.60 -11.72 20.43
C ARG A 73 7.36 -11.24 19.18
N ARG A 74 8.11 -12.14 18.54
CA ARG A 74 8.80 -11.91 17.27
C ARG A 74 7.81 -11.49 16.20
N LYS A 75 6.69 -12.22 16.06
CA LYS A 75 5.70 -11.94 15.02
C LYS A 75 5.12 -10.54 15.11
N ARG A 76 4.86 -10.05 16.33
CA ARG A 76 4.38 -8.68 16.56
C ARG A 76 5.40 -7.62 16.14
N ILE A 77 6.69 -7.88 16.36
CA ILE A 77 7.77 -6.97 15.90
C ILE A 77 7.86 -6.97 14.38
N LEU A 78 7.78 -8.15 13.75
CA LEU A 78 7.72 -8.30 12.30
C LEU A 78 6.50 -7.57 11.71
N GLU A 79 5.34 -7.64 12.36
CA GLU A 79 4.12 -6.93 11.97
C GLU A 79 4.28 -5.40 12.09
N CYS A 80 4.85 -4.91 13.19
CA CYS A 80 5.18 -3.49 13.36
C CYS A 80 6.19 -3.02 12.30
N PHE A 81 7.21 -3.83 12.02
CA PHE A 81 8.21 -3.53 10.99
C PHE A 81 7.58 -3.46 9.60
N TRP A 82 6.72 -4.41 9.26
CA TRP A 82 6.00 -4.41 7.98
C TRP A 82 5.13 -3.17 7.81
N ARG A 83 4.35 -2.81 8.85
CA ARG A 83 3.53 -1.58 8.86
C ARG A 83 4.39 -0.34 8.67
N PHE A 84 5.49 -0.23 9.42
CA PHE A 84 6.41 0.89 9.31
C PHE A 84 7.00 1.00 7.90
N PHE A 85 7.57 -0.09 7.38
CA PHE A 85 8.16 -0.14 6.04
C PHE A 85 7.15 0.26 4.97
N TYR A 86 5.95 -0.31 5.02
CA TYR A 86 4.88 0.00 4.08
C TYR A 86 4.50 1.48 4.11
N TYR A 87 4.17 2.03 5.29
CA TYR A 87 3.75 3.42 5.40
C TYR A 87 4.85 4.41 4.98
N THR A 88 6.10 4.16 5.35
CA THR A 88 7.22 4.99 4.91
C THR A 88 7.41 4.94 3.39
N SER A 89 7.33 3.75 2.79
CA SER A 89 7.45 3.59 1.34
C SER A 89 6.31 4.31 0.59
N MET A 90 5.07 4.18 1.06
CA MET A 90 3.92 4.85 0.46
C MET A 90 3.98 6.36 0.63
N PHE A 91 4.43 6.85 1.78
CA PHE A 91 4.61 8.28 1.99
C PHE A 91 5.62 8.88 1.00
N ILE A 92 6.78 8.24 0.82
CA ILE A 92 7.82 8.71 -0.11
C ILE A 92 7.30 8.65 -1.56
N ASN A 93 6.65 7.57 -1.95
CA ASN A 93 6.08 7.44 -3.31
C ASN A 93 4.96 8.44 -3.55
N GLY A 94 4.05 8.63 -2.58
CA GLY A 94 2.98 9.61 -2.64
C GLY A 94 3.53 11.03 -2.80
N ALA A 95 4.52 11.40 -2.00
CA ALA A 95 5.18 12.70 -2.12
C ALA A 95 5.80 12.91 -3.51
N LYS A 96 6.46 11.89 -4.06
CA LYS A 96 7.02 11.94 -5.43
C LYS A 96 5.95 12.10 -6.50
N ILE A 97 4.88 11.30 -6.44
CA ILE A 97 3.79 11.35 -7.42
C ILE A 97 3.13 12.73 -7.37
N LEU A 98 2.76 13.20 -6.17
CA LEU A 98 2.10 14.48 -5.98
C LEU A 98 2.96 15.65 -6.49
N ALA A 99 4.28 15.63 -6.22
CA ALA A 99 5.18 16.69 -6.66
C ALA A 99 5.18 16.91 -8.19
N THR A 100 4.90 15.86 -8.98
CA THR A 100 4.85 15.96 -10.45
C THR A 100 3.54 16.54 -10.99
N LYS A 101 2.49 16.65 -10.15
CA LYS A 101 1.17 17.03 -10.59
C LYS A 101 0.99 18.55 -10.55
N SER A 102 0.57 19.15 -11.67
CA SER A 102 0.36 20.60 -11.79
C SER A 102 -0.71 21.11 -10.82
N TRP A 103 -1.75 20.32 -10.59
CA TRP A 103 -2.84 20.66 -9.67
C TRP A 103 -2.42 20.72 -8.20
N LEU A 104 -1.25 20.20 -7.83
CA LEU A 104 -0.68 20.41 -6.49
C LEU A 104 -0.26 21.87 -6.30
N TRP A 105 0.21 22.51 -7.36
CA TRP A 105 0.77 23.85 -7.34
C TRP A 105 -0.26 24.93 -7.69
N ASP A 106 -1.22 24.62 -8.55
CA ASP A 106 -2.36 25.49 -8.88
C ASP A 106 -3.69 24.75 -8.72
N VAL A 107 -4.49 25.20 -7.75
CA VAL A 107 -5.80 24.60 -7.43
C VAL A 107 -6.82 24.77 -8.56
N ASN A 108 -6.64 25.76 -9.44
CA ASN A 108 -7.57 25.99 -10.56
C ASN A 108 -7.56 24.82 -11.57
N GLU A 109 -6.40 24.17 -11.74
CA GLU A 109 -6.22 23.02 -12.64
C GLU A 109 -7.06 21.80 -12.23
N CYS A 110 -7.44 21.67 -10.95
CA CYS A 110 -8.36 20.62 -10.47
C CYS A 110 -9.72 20.67 -11.15
N TRP A 111 -10.19 21.88 -11.51
CA TRP A 111 -11.53 22.11 -12.04
C TRP A 111 -11.58 22.07 -13.56
N VAL A 112 -10.43 22.21 -14.22
CA VAL A 112 -10.33 22.15 -15.68
C VAL A 112 -10.73 20.74 -16.15
N GLY A 113 -11.78 20.63 -16.95
CA GLY A 113 -12.25 19.35 -17.50
C GLY A 113 -13.04 18.46 -16.52
N TYR A 114 -13.40 18.95 -15.34
CA TYR A 114 -14.35 18.25 -14.45
C TYR A 114 -15.74 18.16 -15.10
N PRO A 115 -16.48 17.03 -15.02
CA PRO A 115 -16.19 15.79 -14.31
C PRO A 115 -15.51 14.70 -15.16
N TRP A 116 -15.25 14.96 -16.44
CA TRP A 116 -14.80 13.95 -17.42
C TRP A 116 -13.29 13.70 -17.42
N ARG A 117 -12.53 14.44 -16.61
CA ARG A 117 -11.10 14.20 -16.39
C ARG A 117 -10.90 12.80 -15.81
N LYS A 118 -10.20 11.94 -16.54
CA LYS A 118 -9.79 10.62 -16.05
C LYS A 118 -8.73 10.79 -14.96
N VAL A 119 -8.73 9.88 -13.99
CA VAL A 119 -7.68 9.80 -12.97
C VAL A 119 -6.38 9.40 -13.67
N ASP A 120 -5.28 10.09 -13.36
CA ASP A 120 -3.97 9.69 -13.87
C ASP A 120 -3.60 8.29 -13.38
N ASP A 121 -3.00 7.49 -14.25
CA ASP A 121 -2.64 6.10 -13.95
C ASP A 121 -1.78 5.99 -12.68
N ASP A 122 -0.82 6.89 -12.45
CA ASP A 122 0.03 6.89 -11.25
C ASP A 122 -0.78 7.01 -9.95
N ILE A 123 -1.80 7.88 -9.97
CA ILE A 123 -2.67 8.15 -8.82
C ILE A 123 -3.59 6.95 -8.61
N TRP A 124 -4.09 6.38 -9.71
CA TRP A 124 -4.90 5.17 -9.67
C TRP A 124 -4.14 4.01 -9.03
N TYR A 125 -2.91 3.72 -9.50
CA TYR A 125 -2.07 2.66 -8.92
C TYR A 125 -1.76 2.94 -7.44
N TYR A 126 -1.45 4.18 -7.09
CA TYR A 126 -1.22 4.57 -5.69
C TYR A 126 -2.43 4.24 -4.79
N TYR A 127 -3.65 4.55 -5.24
CA TYR A 127 -4.86 4.21 -4.51
C TYR A 127 -5.14 2.71 -4.48
N MET A 128 -4.94 1.99 -5.58
CA MET A 128 -5.15 0.53 -5.63
C MET A 128 -4.21 -0.21 -4.70
N ILE A 129 -2.93 0.17 -4.65
CA ILE A 129 -1.94 -0.41 -3.72
C ILE A 129 -2.30 -0.07 -2.27
N THR A 130 -2.70 1.18 -2.00
CA THR A 130 -3.17 1.62 -0.67
C THR A 130 -4.32 0.75 -0.18
N LEU A 131 -5.33 0.57 -1.03
CA LEU A 131 -6.51 -0.22 -0.73
C LEU A 131 -6.15 -1.70 -0.52
N THR A 132 -5.30 -2.26 -1.39
CA THR A 132 -4.79 -3.63 -1.27
C THR A 132 -4.16 -3.89 0.10
N PHE A 133 -3.33 -2.96 0.58
CA PHE A 133 -2.72 -3.11 1.89
C PHE A 133 -3.75 -3.17 3.01
N PHE A 134 -4.78 -2.31 2.97
CA PHE A 134 -5.87 -2.34 3.96
C PHE A 134 -6.68 -3.63 3.90
N TYR A 135 -6.84 -4.24 2.72
CA TYR A 135 -7.45 -5.56 2.59
C TYR A 135 -6.56 -6.69 3.13
N SER A 136 -5.24 -6.53 3.09
CA SER A 136 -4.26 -7.54 3.52
C SER A 136 -3.86 -7.48 5.00
N LEU A 137 -4.31 -6.45 5.71
CA LEU A 137 -3.95 -6.16 7.10
C LEU A 137 -4.65 -7.10 8.09
#